data_AF-A0A1V4MS23-F1
#
_entry.id   AF-A0A1V4MS23-F1
#
_cell.length_a   1.000
_cell.length_b   1.000
_cell.length_c   1.000
_cell.angle_alpha   90.00
_cell.angle_beta   90.00
_cell.angle_gamma   90.00
#
_symmetry.space_group_name_H-M   'P 1'
#
loop_
_entity.id
_entity.type
_entity.pdbx_description
1 polymer ?
#
loop_
_entity_poly.entity_id
_entity_poly.type
_entity_poly.pdbx_seq_one_letter_code
_entity_poly.pdbx_strand_id
1 'polypeptide(L)'
;MAEEGKSVPLYDVIIIGGGPAGLSAAVYAARKILKTLVVSKDIGGQVAWTYDVDNYLGFSQVDTADLIAKFEDHVEKYGVEKFVGVDVKALDLTGKLKKVTTVDGDSYLSKTLIIATGKRPRPLNVPGEKELTGRGVTYCSTCDAALFEGFDVAVMGGGNSALEAAFDLMKVSPKIYMVSLTSVTGDEILQDKVMSSPKVEIFTEYKILRIEGESSVEGIEIESLKTGKTKKLSVQGIIVEIGLLPNSELVMDIVETNRIGEIIVDSRCHTGVSGVFACGDVTNVPYKQIIVAAGEGAKAALAAYDYIIKQR
;
A
#
# COMPACT_ATOMS: atom_id res chain seq x y z
N MET A 1 -37.32 22.59 -2.30
CA MET A 1 -36.70 23.55 -1.36
C MET A 1 -35.21 23.35 -1.52
N ALA A 2 -34.53 24.36 -2.07
CA ALA A 2 -33.11 24.29 -2.37
C ALA A 2 -32.31 24.18 -1.06
N GLU A 3 -31.36 23.25 -1.00
CA GLU A 3 -30.44 23.15 0.13
C GLU A 3 -29.66 24.47 0.26
N GLU A 4 -29.88 25.17 1.37
CA GLU A 4 -29.16 26.37 1.74
C GLU A 4 -27.67 26.05 1.97
N GLY A 5 -26.86 26.37 0.97
CA GLY A 5 -25.57 27.04 1.11
C GLY A 5 -24.61 26.59 2.21
N LYS A 6 -24.29 25.29 2.34
CA LYS A 6 -23.10 24.87 3.09
C LYS A 6 -21.85 25.41 2.35
N SER A 7 -21.15 26.37 2.95
CA SER A 7 -19.89 26.87 2.37
C SER A 7 -18.87 25.74 2.31
N VAL A 8 -18.40 25.40 1.12
CA VAL A 8 -17.39 24.34 0.94
C VAL A 8 -16.07 24.79 1.59
N PRO A 9 -15.54 24.05 2.58
CA PRO A 9 -14.31 24.45 3.27
C PRO A 9 -13.13 24.60 2.31
N LEU A 10 -12.38 25.70 2.44
CA LEU A 10 -11.16 25.95 1.69
C LEU A 10 -9.93 25.70 2.58
N TYR A 11 -8.97 24.95 2.02
CA TYR A 11 -7.67 24.65 2.59
C TYR A 11 -6.54 25.22 1.73
N ASP A 12 -5.36 25.40 2.31
CA ASP A 12 -4.16 25.66 1.54
C ASP A 12 -3.67 24.39 0.85
N VAL A 13 -3.70 23.27 1.59
CA VAL A 13 -3.32 21.94 1.08
C VAL A 13 -4.28 20.87 1.58
N ILE A 14 -4.72 19.99 0.68
CA ILE A 14 -5.34 18.71 1.03
C ILE A 14 -4.33 17.60 0.72
N ILE A 15 -4.21 16.64 1.64
CA ILE A 15 -3.35 15.46 1.52
C ILE A 15 -4.26 14.24 1.47
N ILE A 16 -4.12 13.41 0.45
CA ILE A 16 -4.88 12.17 0.30
C ILE A 16 -3.99 11.00 0.70
N GLY A 17 -4.32 10.35 1.82
CA GLY A 17 -3.59 9.21 2.39
C GLY A 17 -2.96 9.53 3.75
N GLY A 18 -3.18 8.65 4.72
CA GLY A 18 -2.75 8.75 6.11
C GLY A 18 -1.55 7.86 6.46
N GLY A 19 -0.77 7.43 5.46
CA GLY A 19 0.49 6.71 5.67
C GLY A 19 1.68 7.62 5.95
N PRO A 20 2.92 7.08 6.04
CA PRO A 20 4.12 7.85 6.41
C PRO A 20 4.38 9.09 5.53
N ALA A 21 4.15 8.97 4.21
CA ALA A 21 4.30 10.09 3.29
C ALA A 21 3.29 11.21 3.59
N GLY A 22 2.00 10.86 3.75
CA GLY A 22 0.94 11.83 4.01
C GLY A 22 1.07 12.50 5.38
N LEU A 23 1.35 11.73 6.44
CA LEU A 23 1.54 12.27 7.79
C LEU A 23 2.79 13.15 7.88
N SER A 24 3.89 12.78 7.21
CA SER A 24 5.08 13.63 7.11
C SER A 24 4.77 14.93 6.36
N ALA A 25 4.06 14.85 5.22
CA ALA A 25 3.63 16.03 4.48
C ALA A 25 2.76 16.96 5.34
N ALA A 26 1.85 16.40 6.14
CA ALA A 26 0.99 17.15 7.04
C ALA A 26 1.77 17.93 8.09
N VAL A 27 2.76 17.30 8.75
CA VAL A 27 3.65 17.97 9.71
C VAL A 27 4.39 19.14 9.06
N TYR A 28 4.96 18.94 7.87
CA TYR A 28 5.72 19.99 7.18
C TYR A 28 4.82 21.14 6.70
N ALA A 29 3.63 20.85 6.19
CA ALA A 29 2.66 21.86 5.79
C ALA A 29 2.20 22.70 6.99
N ALA A 30 1.88 22.05 8.11
CA ALA A 30 1.44 22.73 9.32
C ALA A 30 2.53 23.63 9.92
N ARG A 31 3.81 23.20 9.87
CA ARG A 31 4.96 24.02 10.28
C ARG A 31 5.18 25.26 9.41
N LYS A 32 4.63 25.27 8.19
CA LYS A 32 4.57 26.44 7.31
C LYS A 32 3.29 27.26 7.49
N ILE A 33 2.49 26.94 8.50
CA ILE A 33 1.23 27.61 8.83
C ILE A 33 0.22 27.52 7.68
N LEU A 34 0.26 26.40 6.94
CA LEU A 34 -0.74 26.10 5.92
C LEU A 34 -1.97 25.48 6.56
N LYS A 35 -3.16 25.97 6.20
CA LYS A 35 -4.41 25.30 6.58
C LYS A 35 -4.49 23.96 5.85
N THR A 36 -4.37 22.87 6.60
CA THR A 36 -4.09 21.52 6.07
C THR A 36 -5.20 20.55 6.46
N LEU A 37 -5.66 19.75 5.50
CA LEU A 37 -6.57 18.61 5.74
C LEU A 37 -5.94 17.33 5.21
N VAL A 38 -5.93 16.28 6.04
CA VAL A 38 -5.63 14.91 5.62
C VAL A 38 -6.92 14.14 5.44
N VAL A 39 -7.14 13.54 4.27
CA VAL A 39 -8.27 12.64 3.99
C VAL A 39 -7.71 11.24 3.78
N SER A 40 -8.18 10.26 4.57
CA SER A 40 -7.69 8.89 4.48
C SER A 40 -8.71 7.87 4.94
N LYS A 41 -8.61 6.64 4.43
CA LYS A 41 -9.34 5.49 4.95
C LYS A 41 -8.84 5.08 6.33
N ASP A 42 -7.52 5.08 6.52
CA ASP A 42 -6.84 4.64 7.74
C ASP A 42 -5.61 5.52 8.05
N ILE A 43 -5.08 5.36 9.26
CA ILE A 43 -3.83 5.99 9.71
C ILE A 43 -2.76 4.90 9.79
N GLY A 44 -1.55 5.21 9.30
CA GLY A 44 -0.42 4.31 9.23
C GLY A 44 -0.22 3.66 7.86
N GLY A 45 -1.29 3.42 7.10
CA GLY A 45 -1.20 2.81 5.77
C GLY A 45 -0.51 1.45 5.82
N GLN A 46 0.39 1.19 4.86
CA GLN A 46 1.11 -0.07 4.74
C GLN A 46 2.00 -0.42 5.96
N VAL A 47 2.33 0.57 6.81
CA VAL A 47 3.10 0.31 8.03
C VAL A 47 2.33 -0.64 8.93
N ALA A 48 0.99 -0.54 8.98
CA ALA A 48 0.14 -1.43 9.77
C ALA A 48 0.18 -2.91 9.31
N TRP A 49 0.87 -3.22 8.21
CA TRP A 49 1.09 -4.57 7.71
C TRP A 49 2.47 -5.11 8.08
N THR A 50 3.10 -4.66 9.16
CA THR A 50 4.28 -5.36 9.70
C THR A 50 4.20 -5.38 11.22
N TYR A 51 4.87 -6.33 11.86
CA TYR A 51 4.91 -6.43 13.31
C TYR A 51 5.82 -5.36 13.93
N ASP A 52 7.04 -5.29 13.39
CA ASP A 52 8.06 -4.37 13.86
C ASP A 52 8.82 -3.72 12.71
N VAL A 53 9.59 -2.69 13.06
CA VAL A 53 10.43 -1.90 12.17
C VAL A 53 11.78 -1.68 12.83
N ASP A 54 12.87 -2.07 12.17
CA ASP A 54 14.25 -1.90 12.64
C ASP A 54 15.08 -0.95 11.76
N ASN A 55 14.47 -0.43 10.68
CA ASN A 55 15.14 0.36 9.65
C ASN A 55 14.67 1.83 9.57
N TYR A 56 13.96 2.32 10.60
CA TYR A 56 13.55 3.72 10.72
C TYR A 56 14.48 4.48 11.67
N LEU A 57 15.39 5.28 11.10
CA LEU A 57 16.45 5.97 11.84
C LEU A 57 15.89 6.77 13.04
N GLY A 58 16.42 6.48 14.23
CA GLY A 58 15.90 6.97 15.51
C GLY A 58 15.32 5.85 16.39
N PHE A 59 15.04 4.69 15.81
CA PHE A 59 14.66 3.47 16.51
C PHE A 59 15.57 2.33 16.07
N SER A 60 16.13 1.59 17.03
CA SER A 60 16.86 0.35 16.72
C SER A 60 15.91 -0.80 16.39
N GLN A 61 14.72 -0.78 16.99
CA GLN A 61 13.57 -1.62 16.73
C GLN A 61 12.37 -0.92 17.37
N VAL A 62 11.22 -0.93 16.71
CA VAL A 62 9.97 -0.35 17.23
C VAL A 62 8.78 -1.18 16.76
N ASP A 63 7.82 -1.40 17.65
CA ASP A 63 6.54 -1.99 17.29
C ASP A 63 5.80 -1.05 16.33
N THR A 64 5.16 -1.62 15.32
CA THR A 64 4.43 -0.87 14.30
C THR A 64 3.33 0.00 14.89
N ALA A 65 2.57 -0.50 15.86
CA ALA A 65 1.48 0.27 16.48
C ALA A 65 2.04 1.49 17.23
N ASP A 66 3.15 1.31 17.95
CA ASP A 66 3.86 2.40 18.61
C ASP A 66 4.40 3.44 17.62
N LEU A 67 4.93 2.99 16.48
CA LEU A 67 5.43 3.88 15.44
C LEU A 67 4.30 4.70 14.79
N ILE A 68 3.17 4.07 14.48
CA ILE A 68 1.98 4.75 13.92
C ILE A 68 1.42 5.75 14.93
N ALA A 69 1.30 5.37 16.21
CA ALA A 69 0.86 6.27 17.27
C ALA A 69 1.78 7.50 17.38
N LYS A 70 3.11 7.32 17.29
CA LYS A 70 4.06 8.43 17.26
C LYS A 70 3.92 9.33 16.05
N PHE A 71 3.59 8.79 14.87
CA PHE A 71 3.30 9.61 13.69
C PHE A 71 2.04 10.45 13.90
N GLU A 72 0.99 9.83 14.45
CA GLU A 72 -0.28 10.48 14.73
C GLU A 72 -0.13 11.59 15.78
N ASP A 73 0.50 11.31 16.92
CA ASP A 73 0.81 12.28 17.97
C ASP A 73 1.56 13.51 17.41
N HIS A 74 2.48 13.28 16.49
CA HIS A 74 3.26 14.35 15.88
C HIS A 74 2.40 15.25 14.98
N VAL A 75 1.45 14.68 14.23
CA VAL A 75 0.49 15.43 13.42
C VAL A 75 -0.48 16.20 14.31
N GLU A 76 -1.00 15.57 15.36
CA GLU A 76 -1.94 16.18 16.30
C GLU A 76 -1.37 17.36 17.06
N LYS A 77 -0.07 17.30 17.40
CA LYS A 77 0.66 18.41 18.03
C LYS A 77 0.55 19.72 17.24
N TYR A 78 0.36 19.67 15.92
CA TYR A 78 0.20 20.86 15.08
C TYR A 78 -1.26 21.20 14.75
N GLY A 79 -2.24 20.49 15.32
CA GLY A 79 -3.66 20.75 15.12
C GLY A 79 -4.13 20.54 13.68
N VAL A 80 -3.50 19.62 12.95
CA VAL A 80 -3.90 19.28 11.57
C VAL A 80 -5.26 18.60 11.59
N GLU A 81 -6.18 19.08 10.75
CA GLU A 81 -7.48 18.44 10.55
C GLU A 81 -7.30 17.10 9.81
N LYS A 82 -7.89 16.03 10.34
CA LYS A 82 -7.88 14.70 9.74
C LYS A 82 -9.33 14.24 9.55
N PHE A 83 -9.64 13.74 8.36
CA PHE A 83 -10.87 13.02 8.09
C PHE A 83 -10.52 11.57 7.76
N VAL A 84 -10.68 10.70 8.76
CA VAL A 84 -10.29 9.29 8.74
C VAL A 84 -11.53 8.41 8.59
N GLY A 85 -11.39 7.26 7.92
CA GLY A 85 -12.48 6.30 7.72
C GLY A 85 -13.26 6.50 6.43
N VAL A 86 -12.78 7.38 5.54
CA VAL A 86 -13.46 7.73 4.29
C VAL A 86 -12.49 7.67 3.11
N ASP A 87 -12.97 7.16 1.98
CA ASP A 87 -12.24 7.19 0.72
C ASP A 87 -12.58 8.44 -0.11
N VAL A 88 -11.63 8.88 -0.93
CA VAL A 88 -11.87 9.88 -1.97
C VAL A 88 -12.54 9.21 -3.16
N LYS A 89 -13.66 9.76 -3.60
CA LYS A 89 -14.44 9.25 -4.74
C LYS A 89 -14.10 9.94 -6.05
N ALA A 90 -13.85 11.24 -6.01
CA ALA A 90 -13.62 12.03 -7.21
C ALA A 90 -12.73 13.24 -6.94
N LEU A 91 -11.99 13.64 -7.98
CA LEU A 91 -11.10 14.79 -7.98
C LEU A 91 -11.41 15.67 -9.19
N ASP A 92 -11.49 16.98 -8.97
CA ASP A 92 -11.40 17.99 -10.04
C ASP A 92 -10.15 18.83 -9.81
N LEU A 93 -9.16 18.61 -10.68
CA LEU A 93 -7.83 19.21 -10.58
C LEU A 93 -7.56 20.25 -11.68
N THR A 94 -8.53 20.49 -12.56
CA THR A 94 -8.39 21.34 -13.75
C THR A 94 -8.40 22.83 -13.43
N GLY A 95 -9.10 23.20 -12.36
CA GLY A 95 -9.23 24.59 -11.91
C GLY A 95 -8.03 25.11 -11.12
N LYS A 96 -8.10 26.41 -10.79
CA LYS A 96 -7.16 27.06 -9.86
C LYS A 96 -7.23 26.44 -8.47
N LEU A 97 -8.44 26.12 -8.02
CA LEU A 97 -8.68 25.34 -6.80
C LEU A 97 -8.87 23.87 -7.17
N LYS A 98 -8.39 22.98 -6.29
CA LYS A 98 -8.55 21.54 -6.41
C LYS A 98 -9.73 21.12 -5.55
N LYS A 99 -10.66 20.36 -6.13
CA LYS A 99 -11.83 19.85 -5.42
C LYS A 99 -11.64 18.36 -5.14
N VAL A 100 -11.89 17.99 -3.89
CA VAL A 100 -11.88 16.61 -3.41
C VAL A 100 -13.29 16.26 -2.97
N THR A 101 -13.86 15.19 -3.51
CA THR A 101 -15.18 14.67 -3.12
C THR A 101 -15.00 13.29 -2.49
N THR A 102 -15.52 13.10 -1.28
CA THR A 102 -15.45 11.81 -0.58
C THR A 102 -16.58 10.87 -0.99
N VAL A 103 -16.47 9.58 -0.63
CA VAL A 103 -17.52 8.59 -0.89
C VAL A 103 -18.85 8.93 -0.22
N ASP A 104 -18.81 9.61 0.92
CA ASP A 104 -20.00 10.04 1.68
C ASP A 104 -20.68 11.29 1.09
N GLY A 105 -20.10 11.88 0.04
CA GLY A 105 -20.66 13.02 -0.70
C GLY A 105 -20.15 14.39 -0.24
N ASP A 106 -19.35 14.46 0.83
CA ASP A 106 -18.72 15.70 1.25
C ASP A 106 -17.70 16.19 0.21
N SER A 107 -17.59 17.52 0.10
CA SER A 107 -16.65 18.18 -0.81
C SER A 107 -15.76 19.15 -0.05
N TYR A 108 -14.50 19.23 -0.47
CA TYR A 108 -13.50 20.15 0.07
C TYR A 108 -12.74 20.82 -1.08
N LEU A 109 -12.33 22.08 -0.87
CA LEU A 109 -11.52 22.84 -1.82
C LEU A 109 -10.12 23.07 -1.25
N SER A 110 -9.13 23.11 -2.13
CA SER A 110 -7.76 23.46 -1.76
C SER A 110 -7.03 24.24 -2.83
N LYS A 111 -5.98 24.99 -2.44
CA LYS A 111 -5.06 25.62 -3.41
C LYS A 111 -4.08 24.61 -4.02
N THR A 112 -3.72 23.60 -3.22
CA THR A 112 -2.80 22.52 -3.62
C THR A 112 -3.28 21.17 -3.13
N LEU A 113 -2.89 20.11 -3.84
CA LEU A 113 -3.21 18.72 -3.49
C LEU A 113 -1.93 17.88 -3.44
N ILE A 114 -1.78 17.04 -2.40
CA ILE A 114 -0.71 16.04 -2.30
C ILE A 114 -1.34 14.64 -2.31
N ILE A 115 -0.95 13.82 -3.28
CA ILE A 115 -1.40 12.43 -3.42
C ILE A 115 -0.37 11.53 -2.74
N ALA A 116 -0.77 10.89 -1.63
CA ALA A 116 0.08 10.04 -0.80
C ALA A 116 -0.62 8.68 -0.54
N THR A 117 -1.32 8.17 -1.55
CA THR A 117 -2.22 7.00 -1.45
C THR A 117 -1.50 5.65 -1.40
N GLY A 118 -0.18 5.62 -1.54
CA GLY A 118 0.64 4.42 -1.40
C GLY A 118 0.33 3.33 -2.45
N LYS A 119 0.53 2.08 -2.06
CA LYS A 119 0.20 0.89 -2.86
C LYS A 119 -0.71 -0.06 -2.08
N ARG A 120 -1.27 -1.03 -2.80
CA ARG A 120 -2.02 -2.16 -2.25
C ARG A 120 -1.54 -3.49 -2.83
N PRO A 121 -1.74 -4.62 -2.14
CA PRO A 121 -1.44 -5.92 -2.71
C PRO A 121 -2.21 -6.17 -4.01
N ARG A 122 -1.54 -6.80 -4.97
CA ARG A 122 -2.19 -7.27 -6.19
C ARG A 122 -3.03 -8.51 -5.85
N PRO A 123 -4.35 -8.50 -6.09
CA PRO A 123 -5.18 -9.68 -5.88
C PRO A 123 -4.89 -10.74 -6.95
N LEU A 124 -5.09 -12.00 -6.59
CA LEU A 124 -5.06 -13.16 -7.48
C LEU A 124 -6.21 -13.10 -8.50
N ASN A 125 -7.35 -12.50 -8.12
CA ASN A 125 -8.60 -12.44 -8.86
C ASN A 125 -9.15 -13.82 -9.23
N VAL A 126 -9.19 -14.73 -8.25
CA VAL A 126 -9.73 -16.09 -8.42
C VAL A 126 -10.92 -16.34 -7.50
N PRO A 127 -11.84 -17.26 -7.87
CA PRO A 127 -12.92 -17.67 -6.98
C PRO A 127 -12.41 -18.13 -5.62
N GLY A 128 -13.06 -17.69 -4.54
CA GLY A 128 -12.72 -18.01 -3.15
C GLY A 128 -11.76 -17.02 -2.49
N GLU A 129 -11.02 -16.20 -3.26
CA GLU A 129 -10.08 -15.24 -2.68
C GLU A 129 -10.76 -14.22 -1.77
N LYS A 130 -11.81 -13.56 -2.28
CA LYS A 130 -12.50 -12.49 -1.56
C LYS A 130 -13.23 -13.04 -0.34
N GLU A 131 -13.84 -14.21 -0.48
CA GLU A 131 -14.63 -14.87 0.56
C GLU A 131 -13.76 -15.38 1.73
N LEU A 132 -12.52 -15.78 1.43
CA LEU A 132 -11.59 -16.38 2.40
C LEU A 132 -10.44 -15.44 2.83
N THR A 133 -10.44 -14.19 2.37
CA THR A 133 -9.55 -13.14 2.89
C THR A 133 -9.79 -12.92 4.38
N GLY A 134 -8.71 -13.00 5.18
CA GLY A 134 -8.79 -12.97 6.65
C GLY A 134 -9.28 -14.28 7.28
N ARG A 135 -9.52 -15.33 6.48
CA ARG A 135 -9.91 -16.68 6.92
C ARG A 135 -8.97 -17.75 6.34
N GLY A 136 -7.70 -17.41 6.23
CA GLY A 136 -6.65 -18.25 5.66
C GLY A 136 -5.95 -17.62 4.46
N VAL A 137 -6.59 -16.70 3.72
CA VAL A 137 -5.90 -15.87 2.71
C VAL A 137 -5.38 -14.59 3.36
N THR A 138 -4.09 -14.33 3.22
CA THR A 138 -3.41 -13.10 3.65
C THR A 138 -2.49 -12.54 2.56
N TYR A 139 -2.22 -11.25 2.66
CA TYR A 139 -1.28 -10.51 1.81
C TYR A 139 -0.08 -9.98 2.61
N CYS A 140 0.06 -10.41 3.86
CA CYS A 140 1.15 -10.01 4.74
C CYS A 140 1.76 -11.26 5.41
N SER A 141 2.85 -11.76 4.83
CA SER A 141 3.62 -12.86 5.41
C SER A 141 4.16 -12.54 6.80
N THR A 142 4.75 -11.36 6.97
CA THR A 142 5.39 -10.94 8.23
C THR A 142 4.38 -10.80 9.38
N CYS A 143 3.16 -10.39 9.10
CA CYS A 143 2.08 -10.24 10.09
C CYS A 143 1.57 -11.59 10.58
N ASP A 144 1.31 -12.49 9.62
CA ASP A 144 0.44 -13.64 9.86
C ASP A 144 1.20 -14.97 9.89
N ALA A 145 2.51 -14.99 9.62
CA ALA A 145 3.30 -16.23 9.61
C ALA A 145 3.11 -17.05 10.90
N ALA A 146 3.13 -16.39 12.07
CA ALA A 146 2.94 -17.06 13.35
C ALA A 146 1.57 -17.74 13.50
N LEU A 147 0.53 -17.24 12.80
CA LEU A 147 -0.81 -17.84 12.82
C LEU A 147 -0.87 -19.17 12.05
N PHE A 148 0.12 -19.43 11.20
CA PHE A 148 0.23 -20.67 10.41
C PHE A 148 1.13 -21.73 11.06
N GLU A 149 1.42 -21.61 12.35
CA GLU A 149 2.15 -22.64 13.09
C GLU A 149 1.41 -23.98 13.02
N GLY A 150 2.12 -25.02 12.54
CA GLY A 150 1.55 -26.36 12.39
C GLY A 150 0.64 -26.58 11.17
N PHE A 151 0.41 -25.56 10.34
CA PHE A 151 -0.43 -25.65 9.14
C PHE A 151 0.36 -25.70 7.83
N ASP A 152 -0.14 -26.47 6.86
CA ASP A 152 0.39 -26.46 5.50
C ASP A 152 -0.04 -25.16 4.81
N VAL A 153 0.90 -24.47 4.17
CA VAL A 153 0.65 -23.16 3.56
C VAL A 153 1.06 -23.11 2.10
N ALA A 154 0.42 -22.21 1.35
CA ALA A 154 0.84 -21.87 0.00
C ALA A 154 1.33 -20.41 -0.07
N VAL A 155 2.43 -20.16 -0.76
CA VAL A 155 2.95 -18.82 -1.06
C VAL A 155 2.79 -18.56 -2.56
N MET A 156 2.01 -17.56 -2.92
CA MET A 156 1.79 -17.17 -4.31
C MET A 156 2.83 -16.13 -4.72
N GLY A 157 3.70 -16.46 -5.68
CA GLY A 157 4.74 -15.57 -6.20
C GLY A 157 6.09 -16.26 -6.32
N GLY A 158 7.02 -15.59 -7.00
CA GLY A 158 8.38 -16.09 -7.25
C GLY A 158 9.48 -15.03 -7.14
N GLY A 159 9.14 -13.81 -6.71
CA GLY A 159 10.12 -12.74 -6.46
C GLY A 159 10.65 -12.74 -5.02
N ASN A 160 11.42 -11.71 -4.64
CA ASN A 160 11.99 -11.58 -3.30
C ASN A 160 10.95 -11.66 -2.17
N SER A 161 9.83 -10.93 -2.28
CA SER A 161 8.80 -10.97 -1.24
C SER A 161 8.23 -12.37 -1.00
N ALA A 162 8.04 -13.16 -2.06
CA ALA A 162 7.58 -14.55 -1.94
C ALA A 162 8.65 -15.46 -1.31
N LEU A 163 9.93 -15.24 -1.62
CA LEU A 163 11.03 -16.01 -1.02
C LEU A 163 11.26 -15.66 0.45
N GLU A 164 11.16 -14.38 0.81
CA GLU A 164 11.22 -13.91 2.20
C GLU A 164 10.07 -14.49 3.01
N ALA A 165 8.84 -14.41 2.49
CA ALA A 165 7.67 -15.05 3.08
C ALA A 165 7.86 -16.55 3.31
N ALA A 166 8.31 -17.27 2.28
CA ALA A 166 8.60 -18.69 2.39
C ALA A 166 9.69 -18.95 3.43
N PHE A 167 10.74 -18.14 3.45
CA PHE A 167 11.85 -18.28 4.39
C PHE A 167 11.39 -18.14 5.85
N ASP A 168 10.53 -17.18 6.14
CA ASP A 168 9.97 -16.98 7.48
C ASP A 168 9.01 -18.10 7.87
N LEU A 169 8.16 -18.56 6.93
CA LEU A 169 7.23 -19.66 7.18
C LEU A 169 7.95 -20.99 7.46
N MET A 170 9.19 -21.19 7.00
CA MET A 170 9.95 -22.42 7.32
C MET A 170 10.16 -22.61 8.83
N LYS A 171 10.09 -21.54 9.61
CA LYS A 171 10.25 -21.56 11.08
C LYS A 171 9.02 -22.16 11.77
N VAL A 172 7.83 -22.04 11.19
CA VAL A 172 6.54 -22.30 11.86
C VAL A 172 5.65 -23.31 11.12
N SER A 173 5.71 -23.33 9.79
CA SER A 173 4.91 -24.25 8.97
C SER A 173 5.65 -25.59 8.73
N PRO A 174 4.94 -26.74 8.77
CA PRO A 174 5.50 -28.04 8.39
C PRO A 174 5.73 -28.19 6.88
N LYS A 175 4.90 -27.60 6.02
CA LYS A 175 4.97 -27.73 4.56
C LYS A 175 4.53 -26.44 3.87
N ILE A 176 5.33 -26.02 2.90
CA ILE A 176 5.14 -24.78 2.15
C ILE A 176 5.09 -25.12 0.65
N TYR A 177 4.02 -24.72 -0.02
CA TYR A 177 3.89 -24.81 -1.47
C TYR A 177 4.08 -23.44 -2.09
N MET A 178 5.19 -23.22 -2.80
CA MET A 178 5.35 -22.01 -3.60
C MET A 178 4.73 -22.20 -4.97
N VAL A 179 3.88 -21.28 -5.41
CA VAL A 179 3.23 -21.33 -6.72
C VAL A 179 3.50 -20.02 -7.46
N SER A 180 4.09 -20.11 -8.65
CA SER A 180 4.47 -18.96 -9.46
C SER A 180 4.13 -19.17 -10.93
N LEU A 181 3.65 -18.10 -11.58
CA LEU A 181 3.41 -18.06 -13.03
C LEU A 181 4.69 -18.16 -13.85
N THR A 182 5.83 -17.85 -13.25
CA THR A 182 7.15 -17.78 -13.89
C THR A 182 8.18 -18.56 -13.08
N SER A 183 9.39 -18.68 -13.61
CA SER A 183 10.54 -19.12 -12.80
C SER A 183 10.75 -18.18 -11.60
N VAL A 184 11.42 -18.67 -10.56
CA VAL A 184 11.79 -17.84 -9.41
C VAL A 184 12.82 -16.80 -9.85
N THR A 185 12.60 -15.54 -9.49
CA THR A 185 13.38 -14.37 -9.94
C THR A 185 14.02 -13.57 -8.81
N GLY A 186 13.86 -13.99 -7.55
CA GLY A 186 14.49 -13.32 -6.41
C GLY A 186 16.00 -13.60 -6.28
N ASP A 187 16.61 -13.08 -5.22
CA ASP A 187 18.04 -13.16 -4.96
C ASP A 187 18.48 -14.63 -4.80
N GLU A 188 19.57 -15.02 -5.45
CA GLU A 188 20.08 -16.40 -5.49
C GLU A 188 20.27 -17.00 -4.08
N ILE A 189 20.73 -16.18 -3.12
CA ILE A 189 20.92 -16.63 -1.73
C ILE A 189 19.59 -17.05 -1.08
N LEU A 190 18.50 -16.34 -1.36
CA LEU A 190 17.17 -16.70 -0.86
C LEU A 190 16.63 -17.92 -1.60
N GLN A 191 16.84 -17.99 -2.93
CA GLN A 191 16.50 -19.16 -3.72
C GLN A 191 17.16 -20.42 -3.14
N ASP A 192 18.48 -20.41 -2.94
CA ASP A 192 19.22 -21.54 -2.41
C ASP A 192 18.70 -21.99 -1.03
N LYS A 193 18.45 -21.04 -0.12
CA LYS A 193 17.93 -21.33 1.23
C LYS A 193 16.53 -21.94 1.19
N VAL A 194 15.64 -21.39 0.39
CA VAL A 194 14.24 -21.82 0.30
C VAL A 194 14.13 -23.15 -0.45
N MET A 195 14.85 -23.29 -1.57
CA MET A 195 14.81 -24.49 -2.43
C MET A 195 15.52 -25.70 -1.83
N SER A 196 16.53 -25.49 -0.97
CA SER A 196 17.21 -26.60 -0.27
C SER A 196 16.42 -27.15 0.91
N SER A 197 15.34 -26.47 1.32
CA SER A 197 14.52 -26.90 2.45
C SER A 197 13.60 -28.05 2.07
N PRO A 198 13.60 -29.18 2.81
CA PRO A 198 12.67 -30.29 2.55
C PRO A 198 11.20 -29.92 2.84
N LYS A 199 10.96 -28.80 3.52
CA LYS A 199 9.61 -28.28 3.79
C LYS A 199 8.99 -27.58 2.59
N VAL A 200 9.78 -27.18 1.59
CA VAL A 200 9.32 -26.36 0.48
C VAL A 200 9.16 -27.20 -0.78
N GLU A 201 8.01 -27.10 -1.45
CA GLU A 201 7.76 -27.66 -2.77
C GLU A 201 7.32 -26.53 -3.72
N ILE A 202 7.95 -26.44 -4.89
CA ILE A 202 7.80 -25.29 -5.79
C ILE A 202 7.13 -25.72 -7.10
N PHE A 203 6.10 -24.96 -7.48
CA PHE A 203 5.39 -25.07 -8.75
C PHE A 203 5.58 -23.79 -9.57
N THR A 204 6.59 -23.77 -10.44
CA THR A 204 6.81 -22.69 -11.41
C THR A 204 6.06 -22.96 -12.70
N GLU A 205 5.63 -21.90 -13.39
CA GLU A 205 4.74 -21.98 -14.57
C GLU A 205 3.41 -22.66 -14.22
N TYR A 206 2.89 -22.36 -13.04
CA TYR A 206 1.56 -22.73 -12.58
C TYR A 206 0.75 -21.48 -12.27
N LYS A 207 -0.55 -21.50 -12.61
CA LYS A 207 -1.51 -20.49 -12.14
C LYS A 207 -2.45 -21.11 -11.13
N ILE A 208 -2.88 -20.32 -10.15
CA ILE A 208 -4.01 -20.68 -9.30
C ILE A 208 -5.31 -20.51 -10.09
N LEU A 209 -6.23 -21.47 -9.94
CA LEU A 209 -7.56 -21.44 -10.57
C LEU A 209 -8.63 -20.98 -9.58
N ARG A 210 -8.56 -21.45 -8.33
CA ARG A 210 -9.49 -21.11 -7.24
C ARG A 210 -8.92 -21.50 -5.89
N ILE A 211 -9.49 -20.91 -4.86
CA ILE A 211 -9.27 -21.24 -3.46
C ILE A 211 -10.49 -22.02 -2.96
N GLU A 212 -10.26 -23.15 -2.31
CA GLU A 212 -11.30 -24.04 -1.77
C GLU A 212 -11.44 -23.85 -0.25
N GLY A 213 -12.68 -23.82 0.23
CA GLY A 213 -13.02 -23.66 1.64
C GLY A 213 -14.40 -23.04 1.85
N GLU A 214 -15.08 -23.38 2.95
CA GLU A 214 -16.38 -22.79 3.30
C GLU A 214 -16.21 -21.65 4.33
N SER A 215 -15.70 -21.98 5.51
CA SER A 215 -15.49 -21.04 6.62
C SER A 215 -14.05 -20.57 6.74
N SER A 216 -13.10 -21.37 6.25
CA SER A 216 -11.67 -21.11 6.21
C SER A 216 -11.07 -21.82 5.00
N VAL A 217 -9.84 -21.46 4.62
CA VAL A 217 -9.12 -22.14 3.53
C VAL A 217 -8.89 -23.62 3.87
N GLU A 218 -9.19 -24.49 2.91
CA GLU A 218 -8.96 -25.95 2.99
C GLU A 218 -8.03 -26.45 1.87
N GLY A 219 -7.88 -25.67 0.81
CA GLY A 219 -6.96 -25.97 -0.27
C GLY A 219 -6.97 -24.96 -1.42
N ILE A 220 -6.15 -25.26 -2.42
CA ILE A 220 -6.10 -24.53 -3.69
C ILE A 220 -6.09 -25.51 -4.87
N GLU A 221 -6.66 -25.08 -5.99
CA GLU A 221 -6.49 -25.75 -7.27
C GLU A 221 -5.54 -24.93 -8.15
N ILE A 222 -4.49 -25.58 -8.65
CA ILE A 222 -3.49 -24.97 -9.54
C ILE A 222 -3.44 -25.70 -10.88
N GLU A 223 -3.09 -24.99 -11.94
CA GLU A 223 -2.96 -25.54 -13.30
C GLU A 223 -1.57 -25.28 -13.86
N SER A 224 -0.95 -26.33 -14.41
CA SER A 224 0.30 -26.21 -15.16
C SER A 224 0.06 -25.45 -16.47
N LEU A 225 0.77 -24.34 -16.68
CA LEU A 225 0.72 -23.58 -17.93
C LEU A 225 1.32 -24.37 -19.11
N LYS A 226 2.18 -25.35 -18.83
CA LYS A 226 2.80 -26.22 -19.84
C LYS A 226 1.88 -27.33 -20.32
N THR A 227 1.16 -27.98 -19.41
CA THR A 227 0.41 -29.21 -19.73
C THR A 227 -1.10 -29.06 -19.61
N GLY A 228 -1.60 -27.96 -19.05
CA GLY A 228 -3.03 -27.76 -18.73
C GLY A 228 -3.58 -28.73 -17.69
N LYS A 229 -2.70 -29.43 -16.95
CA LYS A 229 -3.14 -30.38 -15.90
C LYS A 229 -3.36 -29.65 -14.60
N THR A 230 -4.47 -29.92 -13.94
CA THR A 230 -4.79 -29.37 -12.63
C THR A 230 -4.27 -30.26 -11.50
N LYS A 231 -3.92 -29.65 -10.37
CA LYS A 231 -3.54 -30.30 -9.12
C LYS A 231 -4.24 -29.59 -7.97
N LYS A 232 -4.75 -30.38 -7.03
CA LYS A 232 -5.27 -29.87 -5.76
C LYS A 232 -4.20 -29.97 -4.69
N LEU A 233 -4.01 -28.91 -3.92
CA LEU A 233 -3.11 -28.85 -2.77
C LEU A 233 -3.95 -28.55 -1.54
N SER A 234 -3.86 -29.39 -0.51
CA SER A 234 -4.50 -29.10 0.78
C SER A 234 -3.58 -28.19 1.57
N VAL A 235 -4.12 -27.02 1.94
CA VAL A 235 -3.43 -25.98 2.70
C VAL A 235 -4.46 -25.26 3.56
N GLN A 236 -4.05 -24.71 4.69
CA GLN A 236 -4.89 -23.90 5.56
C GLN A 236 -4.53 -22.41 5.51
N GLY A 237 -3.39 -22.08 4.89
CA GLY A 237 -2.93 -20.71 4.69
C GLY A 237 -2.51 -20.43 3.26
N ILE A 238 -2.82 -19.23 2.78
CA ILE A 238 -2.37 -18.72 1.48
C ILE A 238 -1.83 -17.32 1.70
N ILE A 239 -0.55 -17.15 1.38
CA ILE A 239 0.15 -15.88 1.45
C ILE A 239 0.34 -15.37 0.01
N VAL A 240 -0.18 -14.20 -0.30
CA VAL A 240 -0.16 -13.63 -1.64
C VAL A 240 0.92 -12.57 -1.78
N GLU A 241 2.03 -12.93 -2.47
CA GLU A 241 3.24 -12.13 -2.66
C GLU A 241 3.53 -11.90 -4.16
N ILE A 242 2.51 -11.52 -4.92
CA ILE A 242 2.59 -11.27 -6.38
C ILE A 242 2.80 -9.80 -6.74
N GLY A 243 3.29 -9.01 -5.78
CA GLY A 243 3.63 -7.60 -5.92
C GLY A 243 2.49 -6.64 -5.57
N LEU A 244 2.82 -5.35 -5.62
CA LEU A 244 1.95 -4.25 -5.20
C LEU A 244 1.49 -3.42 -6.41
N LEU A 245 0.27 -2.88 -6.31
CA LEU A 245 -0.33 -1.95 -7.26
C LEU A 245 -0.38 -0.52 -6.65
N PRO A 246 0.07 0.51 -7.38
CA PRO A 246 -0.16 1.91 -6.98
C PRO A 246 -1.64 2.23 -6.83
N ASN A 247 -2.00 2.95 -5.77
CA ASN A 247 -3.36 3.45 -5.56
C ASN A 247 -3.57 4.78 -6.31
N SER A 248 -3.35 4.77 -7.62
CA SER A 248 -3.35 5.95 -8.49
C SER A 248 -4.61 6.06 -9.36
N GLU A 249 -5.55 5.12 -9.26
CA GLU A 249 -6.67 4.98 -10.19
C GLU A 249 -7.51 6.24 -10.32
N LEU A 250 -7.67 6.98 -9.22
CA LEU A 250 -8.42 8.24 -9.16
C LEU A 250 -7.82 9.37 -10.01
N VAL A 251 -6.56 9.24 -10.43
CA VAL A 251 -5.81 10.29 -11.12
C VAL A 251 -5.16 9.85 -12.42
N MET A 252 -5.27 8.59 -12.84
CA MET A 252 -4.58 8.07 -14.03
C MET A 252 -4.93 8.83 -15.32
N ASP A 253 -6.15 9.38 -15.41
CA ASP A 253 -6.59 10.19 -16.56
C ASP A 253 -6.19 11.68 -16.46
N ILE A 254 -5.56 12.07 -15.35
CA ILE A 254 -5.25 13.48 -15.01
C ILE A 254 -3.74 13.71 -14.91
N VAL A 255 -2.99 12.76 -14.36
CA VAL A 255 -1.52 12.83 -14.20
C VAL A 255 -0.85 11.75 -15.02
N GLU A 256 0.41 11.99 -15.43
CA GLU A 256 1.19 10.98 -16.13
C GLU A 256 1.54 9.82 -15.17
N THR A 257 1.40 8.59 -15.66
CA THR A 257 1.78 7.38 -14.93
C THR A 257 2.69 6.50 -15.78
N ASN A 258 3.56 5.73 -15.13
CA ASN A 258 4.36 4.73 -15.83
C ASN A 258 3.52 3.48 -16.18
N ARG A 259 4.14 2.50 -16.84
CA ARG A 259 3.47 1.26 -17.27
C ARG A 259 2.86 0.42 -16.14
N ILE A 260 3.31 0.61 -14.90
CA ILE A 260 2.80 -0.11 -13.73
C ILE A 260 1.85 0.75 -12.88
N GLY A 261 1.47 1.93 -13.38
CA GLY A 261 0.51 2.84 -12.76
C GLY A 261 1.10 3.78 -11.71
N GLU A 262 2.42 3.85 -11.54
CA GLU A 262 3.01 4.81 -10.59
C GLU A 262 2.95 6.22 -11.16
N ILE A 263 2.60 7.20 -10.31
CA ILE A 263 2.56 8.61 -10.70
C ILE A 263 3.99 9.07 -10.99
N ILE A 264 4.21 9.61 -12.18
CA ILE A 264 5.48 10.22 -12.55
C ILE A 264 5.61 11.53 -11.80
N VAL A 265 6.66 11.66 -11.00
CA VAL A 265 7.04 12.92 -10.38
C VAL A 265 8.47 13.33 -10.68
N ASP A 266 8.71 14.64 -10.67
CA ASP A 266 10.06 15.19 -10.71
C ASP A 266 10.75 15.10 -9.33
N SER A 267 12.01 15.54 -9.25
CA SER A 267 12.78 15.56 -7.99
C SER A 267 12.14 16.36 -6.84
N ARG A 268 11.16 17.23 -7.15
CA ARG A 268 10.41 18.07 -6.21
C ARG A 268 8.97 17.62 -6.03
N CYS A 269 8.65 16.39 -6.44
CA CYS A 269 7.33 15.76 -6.28
C CYS A 269 6.21 16.38 -7.14
N HIS A 270 6.51 17.15 -8.20
CA HIS A 270 5.47 17.66 -9.11
C HIS A 270 4.94 16.56 -10.04
N THR A 271 3.63 16.50 -10.25
CA THR A 271 2.99 15.53 -11.17
C THR A 271 2.85 16.04 -12.61
N GLY A 272 3.31 17.25 -12.89
CA GLY A 272 3.06 17.97 -14.15
C GLY A 272 1.74 18.75 -14.17
N VAL A 273 0.80 18.44 -13.27
CA VAL A 273 -0.43 19.22 -13.09
C VAL A 273 -0.20 20.35 -12.08
N SER A 274 -0.50 21.58 -12.47
CA SER A 274 -0.25 22.77 -11.65
C SER A 274 -0.96 22.70 -10.29
N GLY A 275 -0.18 22.81 -9.21
CA GLY A 275 -0.66 22.73 -7.83
C GLY A 275 -0.98 21.31 -7.34
N VAL A 276 -0.58 20.28 -8.08
CA VAL A 276 -0.76 18.87 -7.70
C VAL A 276 0.62 18.21 -7.55
N PHE A 277 0.79 17.53 -6.43
CA PHE A 277 2.02 16.84 -6.04
C PHE A 277 1.68 15.39 -5.68
N ALA A 278 2.66 14.50 -5.75
CA ALA A 278 2.52 13.14 -5.27
C ALA A 278 3.79 12.68 -4.54
N CYS A 279 3.63 11.80 -3.54
CA CYS A 279 4.76 11.34 -2.73
C CYS A 279 4.56 9.93 -2.20
N GLY A 280 5.67 9.30 -1.82
CA GLY A 280 5.69 7.93 -1.31
C GLY A 280 5.40 6.90 -2.40
N ASP A 281 4.93 5.73 -1.98
CA ASP A 281 4.98 4.54 -2.82
C ASP A 281 4.08 4.58 -4.07
N VAL A 282 3.07 5.48 -4.11
CA VAL A 282 2.23 5.70 -5.29
C VAL A 282 3.02 6.29 -6.47
N THR A 283 4.19 6.87 -6.21
CA THR A 283 5.04 7.54 -7.22
C THR A 283 6.10 6.61 -7.81
N ASN A 284 6.80 7.10 -8.84
CA ASN A 284 7.97 6.47 -9.43
C ASN A 284 9.24 6.55 -8.56
N VAL A 285 9.14 6.86 -7.26
CA VAL A 285 10.27 6.73 -6.32
C VAL A 285 10.79 5.29 -6.37
N PRO A 286 12.09 5.05 -6.60
CA PRO A 286 12.59 3.71 -6.94
C PRO A 286 12.47 2.71 -5.78
N TYR A 287 12.53 3.19 -4.54
CA TYR A 287 12.53 2.36 -3.33
C TYR A 287 11.32 2.66 -2.46
N LYS A 288 10.71 1.62 -1.92
CA LYS A 288 9.47 1.67 -1.13
C LYS A 288 9.82 1.34 0.31
N GLN A 289 10.00 2.37 1.13
CA GLN A 289 10.45 2.26 2.52
C GLN A 289 9.82 3.37 3.34
N ILE A 290 9.54 3.12 4.63
CA ILE A 290 8.88 4.09 5.53
C ILE A 290 9.65 5.43 5.55
N ILE A 291 10.97 5.36 5.71
CA ILE A 291 11.83 6.55 5.78
C ILE A 291 11.90 7.30 4.44
N VAL A 292 11.90 6.56 3.32
CA VAL A 292 11.88 7.16 1.97
C VAL A 292 10.56 7.86 1.74
N ALA A 293 9.43 7.20 2.03
CA ALA A 293 8.09 7.76 1.91
C ALA A 293 7.92 9.01 2.78
N ALA A 294 8.39 8.99 4.04
CA ALA A 294 8.37 10.15 4.92
C ALA A 294 9.21 11.32 4.36
N GLY A 295 10.38 11.02 3.77
CA GLY A 295 11.20 12.01 3.07
C GLY A 295 10.50 12.62 1.85
N GLU A 296 9.88 11.80 0.99
CA GLU A 296 9.07 12.27 -0.14
C GLU A 296 7.92 13.16 0.32
N GLY A 297 7.25 12.81 1.43
CA GLY A 297 6.18 13.62 2.03
C GLY A 297 6.63 15.01 2.42
N ALA A 298 7.77 15.11 3.11
CA ALA A 298 8.38 16.39 3.47
C ALA A 298 8.70 17.25 2.23
N LYS A 299 9.29 16.63 1.20
CA LYS A 299 9.59 17.32 -0.08
C LYS A 299 8.31 17.86 -0.75
N ALA A 300 7.27 17.04 -0.85
CA ALA A 300 6.01 17.44 -1.49
C ALA A 300 5.32 18.61 -0.75
N ALA A 301 5.33 18.60 0.59
CA ALA A 301 4.78 19.70 1.39
C ALA A 301 5.55 21.02 1.19
N LEU A 302 6.88 20.96 1.12
CA LEU A 302 7.71 22.14 0.85
C LEU A 302 7.49 22.66 -0.57
N ALA A 303 7.35 21.78 -1.56
CA ALA A 303 7.04 22.17 -2.94
C ALA A 303 5.64 22.80 -3.06
N ALA A 304 4.65 22.26 -2.36
CA ALA A 304 3.30 22.84 -2.27
C ALA A 304 3.32 24.23 -1.64
N TYR A 305 4.11 24.42 -0.57
CA TYR A 305 4.30 25.73 0.05
C TYR A 305 4.92 26.75 -0.92
N ASP A 306 6.00 26.37 -1.62
CA ASP A 306 6.66 27.23 -2.60
C ASP A 306 5.72 27.64 -3.72
N TYR A 307 4.86 26.73 -4.18
CA TYR A 307 3.83 27.00 -5.16
C TYR A 307 2.83 28.05 -4.66
N ILE A 308 2.34 27.91 -3.42
CA ILE A 308 1.38 28.86 -2.83
C ILE A 308 1.98 30.26 -2.71
N ILE A 309 3.24 30.39 -2.28
CA ILE A 309 3.89 31.71 -2.14
C ILE A 309 4.05 32.39 -3.49
N LYS A 310 4.43 31.66 -4.55
CA LYS A 310 4.63 32.24 -5.89
C LYS A 310 3.34 32.73 -6.54
N GLN A 311 2.17 32.37 -6.00
CA GLN A 311 0.87 32.86 -6.46
C GLN A 311 0.34 34.07 -5.69
N ARG A 312 1.08 34.56 -4.69
CA ARG A 312 0.80 35.82 -4.00
C ARG A 312 1.41 36.98 -4.77
#